data_AF-A0A0B7NBL1-F1
#
_entry.id   AF-A0A0B7NBL1-F1
#
_cell.length_a   1.000
_cell.length_b   1.000
_cell.length_c   1.000
_cell.angle_alpha   90.00
_cell.angle_beta   90.00
_cell.angle_gamma   90.00
#
_symmetry.space_group_name_H-M   'P 1'
#
loop_
_entity.id
_entity.type
_entity.pdbx_description
1 polymer ?
#
loop_
_entity_poly.entity_id
_entity_poly.type
_entity_poly.pdbx_seq_one_letter_code
_entity_poly.pdbx_strand_id
1 'polypeptide(L)'
;MEDCNEYWLDCLAKHSIFGLDGTEKQFPQIIKSKQTRQDNNVVNFLLQHHTRVLTIRDSDLFVAVGSQIRVLNLANFKDNWIKAHREATTKHTDVHDSWMLSTPYKILDTPEINYTITFMTPNNNGRLLAVCGEHRLEIVCLPRQAFSDYSSDGIIPRKKVDCRTLSVGTNFYSKSRADILKIEWHPLSETNTHIVILGNDNMLRIFDVSNDIETPEQSFDLSPSEQKPSIAPPTQRIGFSFDDDDDNADEDAVTFALGGPSKDNSGWEPFTIFYALRGGHIYSLCPVIPFRSVVRRSHLDKLACVSNAKYQQAKSAKEHDHKTLSHLFNLQSIWIDDLFQTAKIARRSNESDSLVVVSDEQHSQYPALRQGPFIISHTQALDNGIEASDLLFINPEPVAILALGLTNGSVHNYLVSGEVDAQWQMPISNATHVWQKELGMLLSDAACLPKASLYEVISVKSQELPRYQTVTFMSDPLYEDTYFIYHAAGVHAVAMSTWVQPLRDAIREYEAGNNPESKRVLDGLLKEEQIRYEDSCQCFAVQRRLRPYHRSCVDLRHLPVLFPIGFND
;
A
#
# COMPACT_ATOMS: atom_id res chain seq x y z
N MET A 1 -14.64 -39.56 -19.72
CA MET A 1 -13.76 -39.53 -18.54
C MET A 1 -13.24 -38.12 -18.46
N GLU A 2 -13.75 -37.35 -17.52
CA GLU A 2 -13.27 -35.99 -17.25
C GLU A 2 -11.90 -36.13 -16.59
N ASP A 3 -10.85 -35.70 -17.27
CA ASP A 3 -9.50 -35.60 -16.69
C ASP A 3 -9.52 -34.53 -15.60
N CYS A 4 -9.82 -34.95 -14.38
CA CYS A 4 -9.65 -34.16 -13.17
C CYS A 4 -8.16 -34.12 -12.84
N ASN A 5 -7.38 -33.36 -13.61
CA ASN A 5 -6.00 -33.04 -13.27
C ASN A 5 -6.02 -32.10 -12.06
N GLU A 6 -6.09 -32.65 -10.84
CA GLU A 6 -5.89 -31.90 -9.60
C GLU A 6 -4.55 -31.15 -9.69
N TYR A 7 -4.58 -29.83 -9.62
CA TYR A 7 -3.38 -29.01 -9.68
C TYR A 7 -2.75 -28.93 -8.27
N TRP A 8 -1.43 -28.82 -8.17
CA TRP A 8 -0.74 -28.83 -6.86
C TRP A 8 -1.24 -27.75 -5.87
N LEU A 9 -1.80 -26.64 -6.37
CA LEU A 9 -2.41 -25.61 -5.51
C LEU A 9 -3.75 -26.06 -4.90
N ASP A 10 -4.51 -26.91 -5.59
CA ASP A 10 -5.74 -27.49 -5.03
C ASP A 10 -5.38 -28.39 -3.84
N CYS A 11 -4.25 -29.09 -3.92
CA CYS A 11 -3.69 -29.87 -2.82
C CYS A 11 -3.15 -28.97 -1.70
N LEU A 12 -2.53 -27.83 -2.04
CA LEU A 12 -2.01 -26.87 -1.05
C LEU A 12 -3.11 -26.39 -0.09
N ALA A 13 -4.33 -26.14 -0.58
CA ALA A 13 -5.46 -25.73 0.25
C ALA A 13 -5.83 -26.77 1.34
N LYS A 14 -5.49 -28.05 1.13
CA LYS A 14 -5.70 -29.15 2.09
C LYS A 14 -4.53 -29.29 3.08
N HIS A 15 -3.43 -28.54 2.88
CA HIS A 15 -2.22 -28.68 3.67
C HIS A 15 -2.40 -28.22 5.12
N SER A 16 -1.77 -28.94 6.04
CA SER A 16 -1.85 -28.70 7.49
C SER A 16 -1.35 -27.33 7.96
N ILE A 17 -0.62 -26.58 7.11
CA ILE A 17 -0.23 -25.19 7.41
C ILE A 17 -1.45 -24.31 7.72
N PHE A 18 -2.58 -24.56 7.04
CA PHE A 18 -3.84 -23.85 7.24
C PHE A 18 -4.74 -24.47 8.33
N GLY A 19 -4.30 -25.55 8.97
CA GLY A 19 -5.08 -26.25 9.98
C GLY A 19 -5.36 -25.38 11.20
N LEU A 20 -6.62 -25.24 11.59
CA LEU A 20 -7.01 -24.47 12.78
C LEU A 20 -7.39 -25.44 13.91
N ASP A 21 -6.88 -25.20 15.11
CA ASP A 21 -7.31 -25.88 16.34
C ASP A 21 -8.68 -25.38 16.82
N GLY A 22 -9.30 -26.06 17.79
CA GLY A 22 -10.67 -25.75 18.25
C GLY A 22 -10.84 -24.32 18.78
N THR A 23 -9.83 -23.79 19.48
CA THR A 23 -9.76 -22.39 19.95
C THR A 23 -9.50 -21.42 18.80
N GLU A 24 -8.64 -21.81 17.86
CA GLU A 24 -8.29 -21.01 16.68
C GLU A 24 -9.47 -20.88 15.71
N LYS A 25 -10.33 -21.90 15.60
CA LYS A 25 -11.57 -21.84 14.79
C LYS A 25 -12.58 -20.82 15.31
N GLN A 26 -12.56 -20.52 16.60
CA GLN A 26 -13.43 -19.49 17.19
C GLN A 26 -12.98 -18.09 16.76
N PHE A 27 -11.70 -17.89 16.46
CA PHE A 27 -11.16 -16.55 16.18
C PHE A 27 -11.67 -15.95 14.85
N PRO A 28 -11.65 -16.67 13.71
CA PRO A 28 -12.33 -16.21 12.49
C PRO A 28 -13.83 -15.99 12.71
N GLN A 29 -14.48 -16.75 13.59
CA GLN A 29 -15.88 -16.53 13.93
C GLN A 29 -16.09 -15.28 14.79
N ILE A 30 -15.17 -14.96 15.69
CA ILE A 30 -15.17 -13.71 16.47
C ILE A 30 -14.98 -12.53 15.52
N ILE A 31 -13.99 -12.57 14.62
CA ILE A 31 -13.81 -11.53 13.59
C ILE A 31 -15.09 -11.38 12.77
N LYS A 32 -15.63 -12.47 12.21
CA LYS A 32 -16.90 -12.45 11.45
C LYS A 32 -18.09 -11.93 12.26
N SER A 33 -18.14 -12.20 13.57
CA SER A 33 -19.20 -11.69 14.45
C SER A 33 -19.04 -10.21 14.75
N LYS A 34 -17.81 -9.70 14.81
CA LYS A 34 -17.53 -8.27 14.95
C LYS A 34 -17.84 -7.50 13.64
N GLN A 35 -17.61 -8.12 12.47
CA GLN A 35 -17.96 -7.59 11.13
C GLN A 35 -19.46 -7.33 10.90
N THR A 36 -20.36 -7.76 11.80
CA THR A 36 -21.82 -7.61 11.65
C THR A 36 -22.44 -6.52 12.53
N ARG A 37 -21.65 -5.88 13.41
CA ARG A 37 -22.13 -4.77 14.23
C ARG A 37 -21.74 -3.45 13.58
N GLN A 38 -22.68 -2.49 13.52
CA GLN A 38 -22.32 -1.09 13.35
C GLN A 38 -21.44 -0.72 14.54
N ASP A 39 -20.13 -0.66 14.33
CA ASP A 39 -19.19 -0.13 15.30
C ASP A 39 -18.88 1.31 14.87
N ASN A 40 -19.22 2.26 15.73
CA ASN A 40 -18.91 3.67 15.47
C ASN A 40 -17.40 3.94 15.55
N ASN A 41 -16.63 2.99 16.10
CA ASN A 41 -15.18 3.07 16.21
C ASN A 41 -14.50 2.56 14.92
N VAL A 42 -13.94 3.50 14.15
CA VAL A 42 -13.18 3.26 12.93
C VAL A 42 -12.04 2.29 13.12
N VAL A 43 -11.35 2.39 14.24
CA VAL A 43 -10.16 1.60 14.54
C VAL A 43 -10.56 0.14 14.65
N ASN A 44 -11.61 -0.14 15.42
CA ASN A 44 -12.19 -1.47 15.50
C ASN A 44 -12.64 -1.97 14.13
N PHE A 45 -13.30 -1.11 13.33
CA PHE A 45 -13.76 -1.47 12.00
C PHE A 45 -12.57 -1.77 11.07
N LEU A 46 -11.66 -0.84 10.81
CA LEU A 46 -10.47 -1.05 9.96
C LEU A 46 -9.65 -2.25 10.41
N LEU A 47 -9.36 -2.42 11.71
CA LEU A 47 -8.60 -3.55 12.22
C LEU A 47 -9.29 -4.90 12.05
N GLN A 48 -10.63 -4.94 12.07
CA GLN A 48 -11.40 -6.16 11.81
C GLN A 48 -11.40 -6.59 10.33
N HIS A 49 -10.87 -5.73 9.47
CA HIS A 49 -11.17 -5.71 8.05
C HIS A 49 -9.91 -5.57 7.17
N HIS A 50 -8.80 -5.07 7.74
CA HIS A 50 -7.46 -5.00 7.16
C HIS A 50 -6.57 -6.11 7.68
N THR A 51 -6.97 -7.36 7.42
CA THR A 51 -6.23 -8.53 7.89
C THR A 51 -5.35 -9.10 6.77
N ARG A 52 -4.01 -9.04 6.94
CA ARG A 52 -3.04 -9.73 6.08
C ARG A 52 -2.27 -10.76 6.88
N VAL A 53 -2.86 -11.95 7.01
CA VAL A 53 -2.28 -13.07 7.75
C VAL A 53 -1.51 -14.06 6.86
N LEU A 54 -1.41 -13.77 5.56
CA LEU A 54 -0.61 -14.55 4.62
C LEU A 54 0.35 -13.61 3.88
N THR A 55 1.60 -14.04 3.73
CA THR A 55 2.57 -13.36 2.89
C THR A 55 3.57 -14.35 2.32
N ILE A 56 4.27 -13.95 1.26
CA ILE A 56 5.26 -14.78 0.57
C ILE A 56 6.58 -14.03 0.54
N ARG A 57 7.67 -14.74 0.79
CA ARG A 57 9.02 -14.30 0.49
C ARG A 57 9.67 -15.34 -0.40
N ASP A 58 10.02 -14.97 -1.63
CA ASP A 58 10.57 -15.89 -2.63
C ASP A 58 9.68 -17.13 -2.84
N SER A 59 10.07 -18.28 -2.29
CA SER A 59 9.32 -19.54 -2.31
C SER A 59 8.74 -19.93 -0.96
N ASP A 60 8.94 -19.13 0.09
CA ASP A 60 8.47 -19.41 1.43
C ASP A 60 7.12 -18.71 1.68
N LEU A 61 6.08 -19.51 1.94
CA LEU A 61 4.76 -19.04 2.35
C LEU A 61 4.72 -18.91 3.87
N PHE A 62 4.40 -17.72 4.38
CA PHE A 62 4.18 -17.44 5.78
C PHE A 62 2.67 -17.33 6.03
N VAL A 63 2.19 -18.03 7.06
CA VAL A 63 0.79 -18.02 7.48
C VAL A 63 0.74 -17.76 8.97
N ALA A 64 0.09 -16.68 9.37
CA ALA A 64 -0.21 -16.38 10.75
C ALA A 64 -1.48 -17.13 11.19
N VAL A 65 -1.38 -17.81 12.34
CA VAL A 65 -2.50 -18.48 13.00
C VAL A 65 -2.47 -18.10 14.48
N GLY A 66 -3.41 -17.25 14.90
CA GLY A 66 -3.36 -16.66 16.24
C GLY A 66 -2.09 -15.84 16.41
N SER A 67 -1.24 -16.25 17.35
CA SER A 67 0.07 -15.62 17.59
C SER A 67 1.25 -16.38 16.95
N GLN A 68 0.99 -17.48 16.24
CA GLN A 68 2.02 -18.31 15.63
C GLN A 68 2.24 -17.96 14.16
N ILE A 69 3.49 -18.05 13.71
CA ILE A 69 3.86 -17.90 12.31
C ILE A 69 4.34 -19.25 11.79
N ARG A 70 3.61 -19.80 10.82
CA ARG A 70 3.90 -21.06 10.15
C ARG A 70 4.51 -20.79 8.79
N VAL A 71 5.51 -21.58 8.40
CA VAL A 71 6.27 -21.38 7.17
C VAL A 71 6.33 -22.67 6.37
N LEU A 72 5.99 -22.61 5.08
CA LEU A 72 6.08 -23.72 4.14
C LEU A 72 6.83 -23.26 2.89
N ASN A 73 7.82 -24.05 2.47
CA ASN A 73 8.48 -23.82 1.19
C ASN A 73 7.65 -24.39 0.04
N LEU A 74 7.08 -23.51 -0.79
CA LEU A 74 6.21 -23.83 -1.91
C LEU A 74 6.95 -24.53 -3.05
N ALA A 75 8.24 -24.25 -3.26
CA ALA A 75 9.05 -24.91 -4.28
C ALA A 75 9.21 -26.40 -3.94
N ASN A 76 9.60 -26.72 -2.71
CA ASN A 76 9.69 -28.10 -2.22
C ASN A 76 8.32 -28.81 -2.28
N PHE A 77 7.25 -28.12 -1.87
CA PHE A 77 5.90 -28.67 -1.92
C PHE A 77 5.49 -29.05 -3.34
N LYS A 78 5.73 -28.14 -4.30
CA LYS A 78 5.46 -28.38 -5.72
C LYS A 78 6.32 -29.51 -6.30
N ASP A 79 7.61 -29.55 -5.97
CA ASP A 79 8.52 -30.60 -6.44
C ASP A 79 8.11 -31.99 -5.94
N ASN A 80 7.65 -32.09 -4.69
CA ASN A 80 7.16 -33.34 -4.12
C ASN A 80 5.82 -33.77 -4.75
N TRP A 81 4.93 -32.83 -5.05
CA TRP A 81 3.73 -33.13 -5.85
C TRP A 81 4.09 -33.65 -7.24
N ILE A 82 5.03 -33.01 -7.94
CA ILE A 82 5.47 -33.45 -9.28
C ILE A 82 6.03 -34.88 -9.24
N LYS A 83 6.84 -35.22 -8.23
CA LYS A 83 7.35 -36.58 -8.04
C LYS A 83 6.23 -37.59 -7.81
N ALA A 84 5.33 -37.29 -6.87
CA ALA A 84 4.20 -38.17 -6.55
C ALA A 84 3.27 -38.38 -7.77
N HIS A 85 2.98 -37.30 -8.51
CA HIS A 85 2.17 -37.35 -9.72
C HIS A 85 2.85 -38.20 -10.81
N ARG A 86 4.15 -38.02 -11.06
CA ARG A 86 4.89 -38.85 -12.03
C ARG A 86 4.91 -40.33 -11.66
N GLU A 87 5.07 -40.65 -10.38
CA GLU A 87 5.02 -42.03 -9.89
C GLU A 87 3.65 -42.67 -10.07
N ALA A 88 2.59 -41.92 -9.75
CA ALA A 88 1.20 -42.35 -9.92
C ALA A 88 0.87 -42.61 -11.40
N THR A 89 1.29 -41.71 -12.30
CA THR A 89 1.13 -41.87 -13.75
C THR A 89 1.87 -43.11 -14.27
N THR A 90 3.09 -43.37 -13.77
CA THR A 90 3.88 -44.55 -14.18
C THR A 90 3.26 -45.86 -13.68
N LYS A 91 2.64 -45.83 -12.49
CA LYS A 91 2.00 -47.01 -11.87
C LYS A 91 0.54 -47.19 -12.27
N HIS A 92 -0.04 -46.26 -13.04
CA HIS A 92 -1.47 -46.20 -13.37
C HIS A 92 -2.38 -46.25 -12.13
N THR A 93 -2.01 -45.51 -11.08
CA THR A 93 -2.78 -45.37 -9.82
C THR A 93 -3.12 -43.91 -9.55
N ASP A 94 -4.09 -43.67 -8.67
CA ASP A 94 -4.39 -42.31 -8.21
C ASP A 94 -3.27 -41.74 -7.32
N VAL A 95 -3.15 -40.41 -7.28
CA VAL A 95 -2.19 -39.73 -6.41
C VAL A 95 -2.69 -39.80 -4.97
N HIS A 96 -1.98 -40.54 -4.11
CA HIS A 96 -2.33 -40.66 -2.69
C HIS A 96 -1.79 -39.48 -1.87
N ASP A 97 -2.60 -38.88 -0.99
CA ASP A 97 -2.25 -37.66 -0.21
C ASP A 97 -1.05 -37.78 0.74
N SER A 98 -0.48 -38.98 0.93
CA SER A 98 0.68 -39.21 1.80
C SER A 98 1.92 -38.41 1.39
N TRP A 99 2.06 -38.04 0.11
CA TRP A 99 3.16 -37.18 -0.33
C TRP A 99 3.12 -35.80 0.36
N MET A 100 1.94 -35.33 0.75
CA MET A 100 1.78 -34.03 1.39
C MET A 100 2.46 -33.98 2.77
N LEU A 101 2.45 -35.10 3.49
CA LEU A 101 3.13 -35.26 4.79
C LEU A 101 4.66 -35.21 4.67
N SER A 102 5.21 -35.38 3.47
CA SER A 102 6.65 -35.29 3.22
C SER A 102 7.18 -33.85 3.20
N THR A 103 6.31 -32.85 3.19
CA THR A 103 6.67 -31.42 3.21
C THR A 103 6.07 -30.72 4.43
N PRO A 104 6.54 -31.01 5.66
CA PRO A 104 5.99 -30.39 6.86
C PRO A 104 6.25 -28.87 6.86
N TYR A 105 5.32 -28.10 7.40
CA TYR A 105 5.59 -26.69 7.71
C TYR A 105 6.46 -26.57 8.96
N LYS A 106 7.20 -25.47 9.06
CA LYS A 106 7.99 -25.06 10.24
C LYS A 106 7.25 -23.96 11.00
N ILE A 107 7.55 -23.83 12.28
CA ILE A 107 7.01 -22.75 13.13
C ILE A 107 8.17 -21.80 13.47
N LEU A 108 7.97 -20.49 13.30
CA LEU A 108 8.93 -19.52 13.83
C LEU A 108 8.77 -19.43 15.34
N ASP A 109 9.85 -19.61 16.08
CA ASP A 109 9.86 -19.44 17.52
C ASP A 109 10.02 -17.95 17.85
N THR A 110 8.90 -17.29 18.10
CA THR A 110 8.78 -15.86 18.37
C THR A 110 7.99 -15.65 19.67
N PRO A 111 8.57 -15.94 20.85
CA PRO A 111 7.87 -15.93 22.13
C PRO A 111 7.26 -14.57 22.50
N GLU A 112 7.84 -13.50 21.97
CA GLU A 112 7.43 -12.12 22.26
C GLU A 112 6.11 -11.76 21.57
N ILE A 113 5.78 -12.49 20.49
CA ILE A 113 4.50 -12.39 19.80
C ILE A 113 3.49 -13.26 20.54
N ASN A 114 2.89 -12.68 21.58
CA ASN A 114 1.89 -13.31 22.45
C ASN A 114 0.48 -12.75 22.25
N TYR A 115 0.25 -12.13 21.10
CA TYR A 115 -1.01 -11.52 20.70
C TYR A 115 -1.43 -12.04 19.33
N THR A 116 -2.71 -11.86 18.97
CA THR A 116 -3.18 -12.28 17.65
C THR A 116 -2.63 -11.36 16.56
N ILE A 117 -1.99 -11.97 15.58
CA ILE A 117 -1.44 -11.29 14.41
C ILE A 117 -2.58 -10.89 13.48
N THR A 118 -2.64 -9.62 13.12
CA THR A 118 -3.60 -9.06 12.17
C THR A 118 -2.96 -8.79 10.81
N PHE A 119 -1.68 -8.39 10.78
CA PHE A 119 -1.00 -8.01 9.56
C PHE A 119 0.46 -8.48 9.57
N MET A 120 0.93 -8.99 8.42
CA MET A 120 2.32 -9.34 8.20
C MET A 120 2.81 -8.85 6.84
N THR A 121 4.00 -8.27 6.81
CA THR A 121 4.64 -7.87 5.55
C THR A 121 6.17 -8.01 5.60
N PRO A 122 6.79 -8.74 4.66
CA PRO A 122 8.25 -8.80 4.56
C PRO A 122 8.79 -7.45 4.09
N ASN A 123 10.00 -7.11 4.52
CA ASN A 123 10.70 -5.97 3.97
C ASN A 123 11.17 -6.25 2.53
N ASN A 124 11.58 -5.20 1.83
CA ASN A 124 11.92 -5.26 0.40
C ASN A 124 13.01 -6.27 0.04
N ASN A 125 13.86 -6.68 0.99
CA ASN A 125 14.90 -7.70 0.77
C ASN A 125 14.62 -9.06 1.44
N GLY A 126 13.45 -9.25 2.04
CA GLY A 126 13.01 -10.50 2.66
C GLY A 126 13.77 -10.93 3.93
N ARG A 127 14.57 -10.05 4.54
CA ARG A 127 15.33 -10.37 5.76
C ARG A 127 14.56 -10.08 7.05
N LEU A 128 13.61 -9.16 6.98
CA LEU A 128 12.78 -8.76 8.11
C LEU A 128 11.32 -9.02 7.75
N LEU A 129 10.55 -9.46 8.74
CA LEU A 129 9.11 -9.60 8.64
C LEU A 129 8.48 -8.72 9.71
N ALA A 130 7.75 -7.68 9.29
CA ALA A 130 6.93 -6.90 10.19
C ALA A 130 5.68 -7.70 10.54
N VAL A 131 5.41 -7.84 11.84
CA VAL A 131 4.29 -8.61 12.39
C VAL A 131 3.50 -7.73 13.35
N CYS A 132 2.33 -7.31 12.92
CA CYS A 132 1.48 -6.38 13.62
C CYS A 132 0.29 -7.09 14.27
N GLY A 133 -0.03 -6.68 15.48
CA GLY A 133 -1.34 -6.86 16.09
C GLY A 133 -2.09 -5.53 16.10
N GLU A 134 -3.07 -5.41 16.98
CA GLU A 134 -3.88 -4.19 17.13
C GLU A 134 -3.09 -3.01 17.73
N HIS A 135 -2.25 -3.28 18.75
CA HIS A 135 -1.51 -2.22 19.48
C HIS A 135 0.02 -2.44 19.52
N ARG A 136 0.53 -3.42 18.78
CA ARG A 136 1.94 -3.85 18.87
C ARG A 136 2.48 -4.22 17.50
N LEU A 137 3.73 -3.84 17.27
CA LEU A 137 4.49 -4.19 16.08
C LEU A 137 5.80 -4.84 16.51
N GLU A 138 6.05 -6.04 15.98
CA GLU A 138 7.27 -6.80 16.19
C GLU A 138 7.95 -7.04 14.84
N ILE A 139 9.26 -6.85 14.78
CA ILE A 139 10.08 -7.19 13.61
C ILE A 139 10.76 -8.52 13.86
N VAL A 140 10.36 -9.54 13.09
CA VAL A 140 10.99 -10.86 13.09
C VAL A 140 12.18 -10.84 12.14
N CYS A 141 13.38 -11.06 12.67
CA CYS A 141 14.59 -11.28 11.87
C CYS A 141 14.56 -12.68 11.26
N LEU A 142 14.31 -12.76 9.96
CA LEU A 142 14.22 -14.03 9.24
C LEU A 142 15.62 -14.63 9.01
N PRO A 143 15.75 -15.97 9.07
CA PRO A 143 16.99 -16.64 8.73
C PRO A 143 17.37 -16.37 7.26
N ARG A 144 18.68 -16.29 7.01
CA ARG A 144 19.25 -16.10 5.66
C ARG A 144 19.08 -17.32 4.76
N GLN A 145 19.04 -18.51 5.36
CA GLN A 145 18.81 -19.76 4.62
C GLN A 145 17.31 -19.90 4.37
N ALA A 146 16.93 -20.33 3.16
CA ALA A 146 15.57 -20.69 2.86
C ALA A 146 15.08 -21.77 3.84
N PHE A 147 13.77 -21.85 4.10
CA PHE A 147 13.20 -22.82 5.03
C PHE A 147 13.19 -24.26 4.48
N SER A 148 14.05 -24.58 3.51
CA SER A 148 14.15 -25.89 2.90
C SER A 148 14.73 -26.93 3.87
N ASP A 149 14.33 -28.19 3.69
CA ASP A 149 14.75 -29.32 4.53
C ASP A 149 16.04 -29.99 4.04
N TYR A 150 16.78 -29.36 3.12
CA TYR A 150 18.09 -29.86 2.68
C TYR A 150 19.14 -29.61 3.76
N SER A 151 19.00 -30.26 4.91
CA SER A 151 20.10 -30.40 5.85
C SER A 151 21.17 -31.27 5.20
N SER A 152 22.33 -30.70 4.89
CA SER A 152 23.51 -31.43 4.43
C SER A 152 24.06 -32.45 5.45
N ASP A 153 23.55 -32.43 6.69
CA ASP A 153 24.11 -33.16 7.84
C ASP A 153 23.23 -34.29 8.41
N GLY A 154 22.14 -34.69 7.74
CA GLY A 154 21.32 -35.83 8.21
C GLY A 154 20.63 -35.62 9.57
N ILE A 155 20.55 -34.37 10.04
CA ILE A 155 19.86 -33.99 11.27
C ILE A 155 18.38 -33.78 10.96
N ILE A 156 17.52 -34.38 11.78
CA ILE A 156 16.05 -34.26 11.72
C ILE A 156 15.66 -32.78 11.52
N PRO A 157 14.86 -32.43 10.50
CA PRO A 157 14.48 -31.05 10.24
C PRO A 157 13.81 -30.46 11.49
N ARG A 158 14.35 -29.34 11.99
CA ARG A 158 13.81 -28.68 13.18
C ARG A 158 12.40 -28.19 12.90
N LYS A 159 11.43 -28.65 13.71
CA LYS A 159 10.03 -28.21 13.65
C LYS A 159 9.86 -26.73 14.00
N LYS A 160 10.75 -26.18 14.82
CA LYS A 160 10.80 -24.77 15.21
C LYS A 160 12.08 -24.11 14.68
N VAL A 161 11.97 -22.87 14.25
CA VAL A 161 13.09 -22.04 13.80
C VAL A 161 13.18 -20.81 14.67
N ASP A 162 14.26 -20.73 15.45
CA ASP A 162 14.48 -19.62 16.37
C ASP A 162 14.66 -18.31 15.59
N CYS A 163 13.87 -17.29 15.93
CA CYS A 163 13.92 -15.99 15.26
C CYS A 163 14.02 -14.88 16.31
N ARG A 164 14.93 -13.94 16.09
CA ARG A 164 15.01 -12.74 16.94
C ARG A 164 13.82 -11.83 16.62
N THR A 165 13.14 -11.36 17.64
CA THR A 165 12.05 -10.37 17.56
C THR A 165 12.53 -9.03 18.12
N LEU A 166 12.04 -7.93 17.54
CA LEU A 166 12.34 -6.58 17.97
C LEU A 166 11.05 -5.75 18.03
N SER A 167 10.69 -5.23 19.20
CA SER A 167 9.50 -4.42 19.38
C SER A 167 9.71 -3.00 18.87
N VAL A 168 8.76 -2.47 18.10
CA VAL A 168 8.86 -1.12 17.50
C VAL A 168 7.96 -0.14 18.22
N GLY A 169 8.53 1.01 18.59
CA GLY A 169 7.79 2.17 19.08
C GLY A 169 6.88 1.85 20.26
N THR A 170 7.37 1.13 21.28
CA THR A 170 6.56 0.72 22.44
C THR A 170 6.04 1.91 23.25
N ASN A 171 6.71 3.06 23.11
CA ASN A 171 6.27 4.35 23.61
C ASN A 171 5.18 5.02 22.76
N PHE A 172 4.81 4.51 21.60
CA PHE A 172 3.75 5.10 20.77
C PHE A 172 2.57 4.15 20.66
N TYR A 173 2.85 2.85 20.55
CA TYR A 173 1.85 1.82 20.31
C TYR A 173 1.75 0.88 21.51
N SER A 174 0.61 0.94 22.19
CA SER A 174 0.27 0.07 23.32
C SER A 174 -1.23 0.15 23.59
N LYS A 175 -1.76 -0.77 24.42
CA LYS A 175 -3.18 -0.77 24.81
C LYS A 175 -3.69 0.54 25.44
N SER A 176 -2.79 1.39 25.94
CA SER A 176 -3.13 2.68 26.58
C SER A 176 -2.65 3.88 25.78
N ARG A 177 -2.21 3.69 24.52
CA ARG A 177 -1.74 4.74 23.62
C ARG A 177 -2.46 4.59 22.26
N ALA A 178 -1.74 4.77 21.16
CA ALA A 178 -2.30 4.67 19.82
C ALA A 178 -2.35 3.22 19.34
N ASP A 179 -3.33 2.96 18.47
CA ASP A 179 -3.52 1.70 17.75
C ASP A 179 -2.90 1.84 16.36
N ILE A 180 -2.47 0.72 15.78
CA ILE A 180 -1.80 0.72 14.49
C ILE A 180 -2.83 0.50 13.39
N LEU A 181 -3.01 1.47 12.49
CA LEU A 181 -3.98 1.37 11.39
C LEU A 181 -3.39 0.71 10.15
N LYS A 182 -2.20 1.15 9.73
CA LYS A 182 -1.53 0.65 8.52
C LYS A 182 -0.02 0.73 8.67
N ILE A 183 0.69 -0.23 8.07
CA ILE A 183 2.16 -0.25 8.00
C ILE A 183 2.64 -0.54 6.59
N GLU A 184 3.71 0.12 6.16
CA GLU A 184 4.42 -0.15 4.90
C GLU A 184 5.92 0.06 5.06
N TRP A 185 6.73 -0.76 4.38
CA TRP A 185 8.18 -0.54 4.31
C TRP A 185 8.49 0.54 3.29
N HIS A 186 9.35 1.51 3.66
CA HIS A 186 9.64 2.62 2.76
C HIS A 186 10.46 2.16 1.53
N PRO A 187 10.01 2.40 0.29
CA PRO A 187 10.66 1.87 -0.92
C PRO A 187 12.06 2.43 -1.13
N LEU A 188 12.29 3.68 -0.74
CA LEU A 188 13.60 4.33 -0.84
C LEU A 188 14.58 3.95 0.27
N SER A 189 14.21 3.14 1.26
CA SER A 189 15.09 2.80 2.39
C SER A 189 16.40 2.16 1.94
N GLU A 190 17.55 2.82 2.13
CA GLU A 190 18.87 2.28 1.78
C GLU A 190 19.13 0.93 2.49
N THR A 191 18.83 0.89 3.77
CA THR A 191 19.05 -0.26 4.65
C THR A 191 17.95 -1.31 4.56
N ASN A 192 16.85 -1.04 3.84
CA ASN A 192 15.60 -1.80 3.87
C ASN A 192 15.05 -2.02 5.30
N THR A 193 15.24 -1.05 6.20
CA THR A 193 14.81 -1.11 7.61
C THR A 193 13.91 0.05 8.03
N HIS A 194 13.54 0.94 7.11
CA HIS A 194 12.59 2.01 7.42
C HIS A 194 11.16 1.53 7.25
N ILE A 195 10.39 1.62 8.32
CA ILE A 195 8.97 1.27 8.34
C ILE A 195 8.14 2.51 8.64
N VAL A 196 7.08 2.71 7.85
CA VAL A 196 6.12 3.80 7.99
C VAL A 196 4.89 3.24 8.67
N ILE A 197 4.44 3.90 9.74
CA ILE A 197 3.33 3.47 10.58
C ILE A 197 2.33 4.62 10.71
N LEU A 198 1.07 4.34 10.35
CA LEU A 198 -0.06 5.23 10.63
C LEU A 198 -0.76 4.77 11.90
N GLY A 199 -0.85 5.66 12.89
CA GLY A 199 -1.63 5.44 14.10
C GLY A 199 -3.04 6.02 14.02
N ASN A 200 -3.93 5.57 14.90
CA ASN A 200 -5.27 6.18 15.08
C ASN A 200 -5.25 7.57 15.72
N ASP A 201 -4.07 8.07 16.09
CA ASP A 201 -3.83 9.41 16.61
C ASP A 201 -3.56 10.44 15.51
N ASN A 202 -3.90 10.13 14.25
CA ASN A 202 -3.62 10.93 13.06
C ASN A 202 -2.13 11.20 12.82
N MET A 203 -1.24 10.43 13.46
CA MET A 203 0.20 10.59 13.32
C MET A 203 0.77 9.51 12.40
N LEU A 204 1.50 9.96 11.39
CA LEU A 204 2.32 9.12 10.53
C LEU A 204 3.77 9.17 11.00
N ARG A 205 4.38 8.02 11.25
CA ARG A 205 5.72 7.91 11.82
C ARG A 205 6.61 7.03 10.98
N ILE A 206 7.86 7.45 10.75
CA ILE A 206 8.90 6.67 10.08
C ILE A 206 9.91 6.23 11.12
N PHE A 207 10.14 4.93 11.26
CA PHE A 207 11.15 4.36 12.16
C PHE A 207 12.28 3.73 11.35
N ASP A 208 13.54 3.98 11.70
CA ASP A 208 14.66 3.16 11.25
C ASP A 208 14.94 2.06 12.28
N VAL A 209 14.41 0.86 12.02
CA VAL A 209 14.57 -0.32 12.88
C VAL A 209 16.05 -0.66 13.14
N SER A 210 16.97 -0.26 12.26
CA SER A 210 18.40 -0.53 12.41
C SER A 210 19.15 0.46 13.29
N ASN A 211 18.58 1.65 13.53
CA ASN A 211 19.21 2.74 14.26
C ASN A 211 18.55 2.99 15.62
N ASP A 212 17.28 3.42 15.62
CA ASP A 212 16.46 3.58 16.83
C ASP A 212 15.08 2.98 16.57
N ILE A 213 14.76 1.93 17.32
CA ILE A 213 13.52 1.19 17.17
C ILE A 213 12.39 1.75 18.05
N GLU A 214 12.73 2.56 19.07
CA GLU A 214 11.76 3.11 20.01
C GLU A 214 11.34 4.52 19.64
N THR A 215 12.24 5.31 19.03
CA THR A 215 11.95 6.69 18.60
C THR A 215 11.80 6.77 17.09
N PRO A 216 10.72 7.35 16.56
CA PRO A 216 10.60 7.59 15.13
C PRO A 216 11.66 8.59 14.68
N GLU A 217 12.24 8.33 13.51
CA GLU A 217 13.13 9.25 12.84
C GLU A 217 12.39 10.51 12.38
N GLN A 218 11.14 10.35 11.90
CA GLN A 218 10.29 11.44 11.45
C GLN A 218 8.85 11.18 11.89
N SER A 219 8.12 12.24 12.24
CA SER A 219 6.71 12.19 12.64
C SER A 219 5.93 13.34 12.00
N PHE A 220 4.77 13.02 11.43
CA PHE A 220 3.90 13.96 10.74
C PHE A 220 2.49 13.91 11.34
N ASP A 221 1.98 15.06 11.76
CA ASP A 221 0.58 15.23 12.15
C ASP A 221 -0.27 15.41 10.90
N LEU A 222 -1.21 14.49 10.66
CA LEU A 222 -2.08 14.49 9.48
C LEU A 222 -3.43 15.16 9.73
N SER A 223 -3.68 15.70 10.92
CA SER A 223 -4.94 16.36 11.25
C SER A 223 -5.21 17.55 10.30
N PRO A 224 -6.46 17.74 9.82
CA PRO A 224 -6.77 18.80 8.85
C PRO A 224 -6.60 20.21 9.39
N SER A 225 -6.85 20.39 10.69
CA SER A 225 -6.74 21.68 11.38
C SER A 225 -5.35 21.85 11.98
N GLU A 226 -4.63 22.92 11.63
CA GLU A 226 -3.50 23.36 12.46
C GLU A 226 -4.08 23.76 13.83
N GLN A 227 -3.98 22.87 14.83
CA GLN A 227 -4.30 23.21 16.21
C GLN A 227 -3.54 24.49 16.55
N LYS A 228 -4.27 25.59 16.83
CA LYS A 228 -3.66 26.83 17.32
C LYS A 228 -2.70 26.46 18.44
N PRO A 229 -1.41 26.85 18.39
CA PRO A 229 -0.48 26.53 19.45
C PRO A 229 -1.01 27.11 20.77
N SER A 230 -1.51 26.24 21.65
CA SER A 230 -1.94 26.66 22.98
C SER A 230 -0.67 27.03 23.75
N ILE A 231 -0.58 28.28 24.22
CA ILE A 231 0.57 28.87 24.91
C ILE A 231 0.83 28.25 26.32
N ALA A 232 0.24 27.09 26.64
CA ALA A 232 0.41 26.44 27.94
C ALA A 232 1.48 25.33 27.90
N PRO A 233 2.41 25.29 28.87
CA PRO A 233 3.41 24.22 28.97
C PRO A 233 2.76 22.85 29.25
N PRO A 234 3.46 21.73 28.95
CA PRO A 234 2.92 20.39 29.07
C PRO A 234 2.86 20.01 30.56
N THR A 235 1.78 20.40 31.22
CA THR A 235 1.40 19.86 32.52
C THR A 235 0.12 19.06 32.34
N GLN A 236 0.17 17.84 32.85
CA GLN A 236 -0.85 16.78 32.85
C GLN A 236 -2.28 17.32 32.67
N ARG A 237 -2.86 17.14 31.48
CA ARG A 237 -4.29 17.35 31.23
C ARG A 237 -5.09 16.23 31.90
N ILE A 238 -5.36 16.38 33.19
CA ILE A 238 -6.55 15.81 33.84
C ILE A 238 -7.53 16.97 33.95
N GLY A 239 -8.38 17.12 32.93
CA GLY A 239 -9.35 18.21 32.88
C GLY A 239 -10.26 18.04 31.67
N PHE A 240 -11.49 17.61 31.93
CA PHE A 240 -12.58 17.49 30.97
C PHE A 240 -12.86 18.86 30.35
N SER A 241 -12.55 19.03 29.06
CA SER A 241 -13.09 20.10 28.23
C SER A 241 -14.36 19.59 27.57
N PHE A 242 -15.46 20.31 27.74
CA PHE A 242 -16.68 20.14 26.95
C PHE A 242 -16.62 21.13 25.78
N ASP A 243 -15.71 20.89 24.84
CA ASP A 243 -15.78 21.45 23.50
C ASP A 243 -15.89 20.24 22.57
N ASP A 244 -16.97 20.14 21.79
CA ASP A 244 -17.31 19.24 20.66
C ASP A 244 -16.24 18.26 20.11
N ASP A 245 -15.60 17.44 20.97
CA ASP A 245 -14.58 16.45 20.58
C ASP A 245 -15.17 15.17 19.95
N ASP A 246 -16.49 15.09 19.74
CA ASP A 246 -17.20 13.88 19.27
C ASP A 246 -17.80 13.99 17.85
N ASP A 247 -17.71 15.14 17.16
CA ASP A 247 -18.51 15.40 15.94
C ASP A 247 -17.77 15.41 14.59
N ASN A 248 -16.43 15.30 14.52
CA ASN A 248 -15.69 15.30 13.23
C ASN A 248 -14.83 14.05 13.00
N ALA A 249 -15.35 12.85 13.28
CA ALA A 249 -14.64 11.60 13.00
C ALA A 249 -14.28 11.39 11.51
N ASP A 250 -14.88 12.17 10.60
CA ASP A 250 -14.54 12.20 9.17
C ASP A 250 -13.12 12.74 8.88
N GLU A 251 -12.52 13.45 9.85
CA GLU A 251 -11.19 14.07 9.74
C GLU A 251 -10.03 13.12 10.10
N ASP A 252 -10.31 11.90 10.53
CA ASP A 252 -9.27 10.93 10.90
C ASP A 252 -8.57 10.36 9.67
N ALA A 253 -7.23 10.37 9.66
CA ALA A 253 -6.44 9.69 8.66
C ALA A 253 -6.53 8.17 8.86
N VAL A 254 -7.06 7.45 7.86
CA VAL A 254 -7.37 6.02 7.98
C VAL A 254 -6.46 5.11 7.18
N THR A 255 -5.81 5.65 6.14
CA THR A 255 -4.92 4.88 5.27
C THR A 255 -3.95 5.81 4.55
N PHE A 256 -2.84 5.24 4.08
CA PHE A 256 -1.82 5.93 3.29
C PHE A 256 -1.27 5.03 2.19
N ALA A 257 -0.61 5.62 1.20
CA ALA A 257 0.14 4.94 0.16
C ALA A 257 1.46 5.69 -0.11
N LEU A 258 2.54 4.94 -0.27
CA LEU A 258 3.84 5.49 -0.65
C LEU A 258 3.95 5.59 -2.17
N GLY A 259 4.56 6.65 -2.70
CA GLY A 259 4.66 6.86 -4.14
C GLY A 259 5.65 5.96 -4.89
N GLY A 260 6.19 4.93 -4.23
CA GLY A 260 6.97 3.86 -4.86
C GLY A 260 8.48 4.11 -4.95
N PRO A 261 9.21 3.24 -5.67
CA PRO A 261 10.66 3.36 -5.82
C PRO A 261 11.03 4.45 -6.82
N SER A 262 12.26 4.97 -6.71
CA SER A 262 12.82 5.87 -7.70
C SER A 262 13.11 5.13 -9.02
N LYS A 263 12.51 5.60 -10.11
CA LYS A 263 12.76 5.15 -11.50
C LYS A 263 13.38 6.28 -12.31
N ASP A 264 13.96 5.96 -13.47
CA ASP A 264 14.68 6.95 -14.29
C ASP A 264 13.82 8.15 -14.71
N ASN A 265 12.54 7.90 -14.99
CA ASN A 265 11.57 8.91 -15.40
C ASN A 265 10.65 9.35 -14.27
N SER A 266 10.95 9.03 -13.01
CA SER A 266 10.14 9.50 -11.89
C SER A 266 10.10 11.04 -11.82
N GLY A 267 9.02 11.56 -11.28
CA GLY A 267 8.89 12.92 -10.79
C GLY A 267 8.94 12.92 -9.26
N TRP A 268 8.17 13.79 -8.62
CA TRP A 268 8.14 13.88 -7.16
C TRP A 268 7.45 12.69 -6.46
N GLU A 269 6.83 11.76 -7.20
CA GLU A 269 6.05 10.68 -6.61
C GLU A 269 6.84 9.79 -5.64
N PRO A 270 8.11 9.36 -5.86
CA PRO A 270 8.81 8.51 -4.90
C PRO A 270 9.11 9.22 -3.58
N PHE A 271 8.99 10.55 -3.55
CA PHE A 271 9.14 11.41 -2.37
C PHE A 271 7.78 11.85 -1.80
N THR A 272 6.69 11.27 -2.28
CA THR A 272 5.33 11.66 -1.88
C THR A 272 4.68 10.54 -1.06
N ILE A 273 4.04 10.93 0.04
CA ILE A 273 3.10 10.09 0.78
C ILE A 273 1.70 10.60 0.51
N PHE A 274 0.83 9.73 -0.01
CA PHE A 274 -0.59 10.00 -0.17
C PHE A 274 -1.34 9.44 1.03
N TYR A 275 -2.38 10.11 1.49
CA TYR A 275 -3.23 9.60 2.56
C TYR A 275 -4.68 10.00 2.36
N ALA A 276 -5.59 9.21 2.93
CA ALA A 276 -7.01 9.48 2.89
C ALA A 276 -7.56 9.58 4.31
N LEU A 277 -8.44 10.57 4.50
CA LEU A 277 -9.24 10.71 5.70
C LEU A 277 -10.45 9.77 5.64
N ARG A 278 -11.09 9.51 6.79
CA ARG A 278 -12.27 8.65 6.92
C ARG A 278 -13.39 9.09 5.97
N GLY A 279 -13.59 10.40 5.82
CA GLY A 279 -14.57 10.97 4.87
C GLY A 279 -14.20 10.83 3.38
N GLY A 280 -13.09 10.18 3.04
CA GLY A 280 -12.67 9.94 1.65
C GLY A 280 -11.89 11.09 1.01
N HIS A 281 -11.62 12.18 1.75
CA HIS A 281 -10.75 13.25 1.29
C HIS A 281 -9.30 12.78 1.20
N ILE A 282 -8.67 12.99 0.04
CA ILE A 282 -7.29 12.57 -0.24
C ILE A 282 -6.36 13.79 -0.09
N TYR A 283 -5.18 13.56 0.47
CA TYR A 283 -4.12 14.54 0.69
C TYR A 283 -2.76 13.93 0.32
N SER A 284 -1.74 14.79 0.23
CA SER A 284 -0.35 14.38 0.04
C SER A 284 0.62 15.16 0.92
N LEU A 285 1.76 14.54 1.22
CA LEU A 285 2.95 15.13 1.83
C LEU A 285 4.13 14.93 0.88
N CYS A 286 4.77 16.02 0.44
CA CYS A 286 5.92 15.97 -0.43
C CYS A 286 6.84 17.19 -0.20
N PRO A 287 8.16 17.01 -0.01
CA PRO A 287 8.90 15.76 -0.07
C PRO A 287 9.04 15.07 1.29
N VAL A 288 8.92 13.75 1.34
CA VAL A 288 9.14 12.89 2.51
C VAL A 288 9.96 11.68 2.09
N ILE A 289 11.15 11.54 2.68
CA ILE A 289 12.05 10.39 2.48
C ILE A 289 12.73 10.02 3.80
N PRO A 290 13.09 8.75 4.03
CA PRO A 290 14.01 8.38 5.09
C PRO A 290 15.33 9.16 5.03
N PHE A 291 15.93 9.45 6.18
CA PHE A 291 17.23 10.13 6.26
C PHE A 291 18.33 9.35 5.54
N ARG A 292 18.17 8.04 5.32
CA ARG A 292 19.04 7.25 4.47
C ARG A 292 18.27 6.61 3.33
N SER A 293 18.34 7.25 2.17
CA SER A 293 17.55 6.88 1.00
C SER A 293 18.40 6.49 -0.20
N VAL A 294 17.87 5.61 -1.06
CA VAL A 294 18.43 5.24 -2.36
C VAL A 294 17.56 5.84 -3.46
N VAL A 295 18.18 6.62 -4.34
CA VAL A 295 17.52 7.33 -5.44
C VAL A 295 18.36 7.14 -6.71
N ARG A 296 17.75 7.01 -7.89
CA ARG A 296 18.50 6.96 -9.16
C ARG A 296 19.06 8.34 -9.50
N ARG A 297 20.24 8.40 -10.11
CA ARG A 297 20.84 9.67 -10.55
C ARG A 297 20.02 10.30 -11.66
N SER A 298 19.65 9.51 -12.67
CA SER A 298 18.75 9.91 -13.77
C SER A 298 17.48 10.63 -13.29
N HIS A 299 16.88 10.12 -12.22
CA HIS A 299 15.72 10.71 -11.56
C HIS A 299 16.01 12.11 -11.01
N LEU A 300 17.07 12.27 -10.22
CA LEU A 300 17.45 13.58 -9.65
C LEU A 300 17.86 14.58 -10.74
N ASP A 301 18.58 14.12 -11.78
CA ASP A 301 18.96 14.97 -12.92
C ASP A 301 17.72 15.49 -13.66
N LYS A 302 16.72 14.63 -13.88
CA LYS A 302 15.43 15.02 -14.46
C LYS A 302 14.71 16.05 -13.58
N LEU A 303 14.57 15.77 -12.28
CA LEU A 303 13.92 16.69 -11.34
C LEU A 303 14.62 18.05 -11.29
N ALA A 304 15.96 18.08 -11.28
CA ALA A 304 16.73 19.32 -11.32
C ALA A 304 16.43 20.13 -12.60
N CYS A 305 16.38 19.44 -13.75
CA CYS A 305 16.04 20.06 -15.03
C CYS A 305 14.62 20.64 -15.03
N VAL A 306 13.63 19.86 -14.58
CA VAL A 306 12.22 20.26 -14.50
C VAL A 306 12.04 21.44 -13.52
N SER A 307 12.63 21.37 -12.33
CA SER A 307 12.58 22.43 -11.32
C SER A 307 13.17 23.73 -11.85
N ASN A 308 14.35 23.67 -12.49
CA ASN A 308 14.97 24.85 -13.09
C ASN A 308 14.11 25.43 -14.23
N ALA A 309 13.51 24.60 -15.08
CA ALA A 309 12.61 25.06 -16.13
C ALA A 309 11.38 25.81 -15.54
N LYS A 310 10.73 25.22 -14.52
CA LYS A 310 9.61 25.83 -13.79
C LYS A 310 10.03 27.17 -13.15
N TYR A 311 11.22 27.21 -12.52
CA TYR A 311 11.78 28.43 -11.93
C TYR A 311 11.96 29.55 -12.96
N GLN A 312 12.59 29.29 -14.11
CA GLN A 312 12.81 30.32 -15.14
C GLN A 312 11.49 30.84 -15.72
N GLN A 313 10.51 29.96 -15.93
CA GLN A 313 9.19 30.33 -16.41
C GLN A 313 8.45 31.22 -15.40
N ALA A 314 8.44 30.82 -14.13
CA ALA A 314 7.83 31.58 -13.03
C ALA A 314 8.48 32.96 -12.84
N LYS A 315 9.81 33.02 -12.84
CA LYS A 315 10.58 34.25 -12.66
C LYS A 315 10.33 35.27 -13.78
N SER A 316 10.13 34.80 -15.01
CA SER A 316 9.86 35.65 -16.18
C SER A 316 8.37 35.94 -16.41
N ALA A 317 7.47 35.34 -15.61
CA ALA A 317 6.04 35.55 -15.72
C ALA A 317 5.65 37.01 -15.49
N LYS A 318 4.56 37.46 -16.10
CA LYS A 318 4.04 38.83 -15.89
C LYS A 318 3.16 38.93 -14.65
N GLU A 319 2.40 37.86 -14.39
CA GLU A 319 1.48 37.74 -13.28
C GLU A 319 2.23 37.58 -11.95
N HIS A 320 1.71 38.23 -10.91
CA HIS A 320 2.37 38.28 -9.60
C HIS A 320 2.44 36.90 -8.96
N ASP A 321 1.33 36.16 -8.94
CA ASP A 321 1.27 34.83 -8.32
C ASP A 321 2.25 33.85 -8.97
N HIS A 322 2.34 33.86 -10.30
CA HIS A 322 3.34 33.09 -11.02
C HIS A 322 4.79 33.48 -10.65
N LYS A 323 5.07 34.76 -10.40
CA LYS A 323 6.39 35.17 -9.89
C LYS A 323 6.62 34.69 -8.46
N THR A 324 5.61 34.71 -7.62
CA THR A 324 5.68 34.22 -6.24
C THR A 324 6.05 32.73 -6.21
N LEU A 325 5.52 31.92 -7.14
CA LEU A 325 5.90 30.51 -7.31
C LEU A 325 7.38 30.31 -7.67
N SER A 326 8.10 31.32 -8.18
CA SER A 326 9.55 31.18 -8.39
C SER A 326 10.31 30.94 -7.08
N HIS A 327 9.77 31.38 -5.94
CA HIS A 327 10.34 31.07 -4.63
C HIS A 327 10.18 29.58 -4.28
N LEU A 328 9.02 28.97 -4.59
CA LEU A 328 8.79 27.53 -4.42
C LEU A 328 9.77 26.71 -5.26
N PHE A 329 9.89 27.01 -6.55
CA PHE A 329 10.78 26.26 -7.45
C PHE A 329 12.25 26.46 -7.08
N ASN A 330 12.61 27.61 -6.49
CA ASN A 330 13.94 27.80 -5.93
C ASN A 330 14.17 26.92 -4.69
N LEU A 331 13.18 26.76 -3.81
CA LEU A 331 13.27 25.82 -2.68
C LEU A 331 13.41 24.36 -3.16
N GLN A 332 12.69 23.98 -4.21
CA GLN A 332 12.83 22.68 -4.86
C GLN A 332 14.25 22.45 -5.38
N SER A 333 14.82 23.41 -6.10
CA SER A 333 16.19 23.32 -6.58
C SER A 333 17.21 23.22 -5.44
N ILE A 334 17.05 24.00 -4.37
CA ILE A 334 17.92 23.91 -3.18
C ILE A 334 17.86 22.51 -2.57
N TRP A 335 16.66 21.96 -2.37
CA TRP A 335 16.48 20.63 -1.80
C TRP A 335 17.12 19.53 -2.67
N ILE A 336 16.97 19.62 -3.99
CA ILE A 336 17.60 18.69 -4.93
C ILE A 336 19.13 18.82 -4.90
N ASP A 337 19.65 20.04 -4.88
CA ASP A 337 21.09 20.31 -4.80
C ASP A 337 21.70 19.77 -3.49
N ASP A 338 20.98 19.89 -2.37
CA ASP A 338 21.41 19.34 -1.09
C ASP A 338 21.47 17.81 -1.11
N LEU A 339 20.49 17.14 -1.74
CA LEU A 339 20.57 15.69 -1.97
C LEU A 339 21.79 15.31 -2.83
N PHE A 340 22.11 16.09 -3.87
CA PHE A 340 23.30 15.84 -4.69
C PHE A 340 24.60 16.02 -3.89
N GLN A 341 24.65 17.00 -2.99
CA GLN A 341 25.83 17.23 -2.15
C GLN A 341 26.09 16.08 -1.16
N THR A 342 25.04 15.42 -0.65
CA THR A 342 25.19 14.25 0.22
C THR A 342 25.32 12.93 -0.52
N ALA A 343 25.02 12.91 -1.83
CA ALA A 343 24.97 11.71 -2.65
C ALA A 343 26.31 10.97 -2.72
N LYS A 344 26.25 9.66 -2.48
CA LYS A 344 27.36 8.72 -2.67
C LYS A 344 26.92 7.60 -3.59
N ILE A 345 27.82 7.10 -4.43
CA ILE A 345 27.53 5.94 -5.29
C ILE A 345 27.16 4.74 -4.42
N ALA A 346 26.00 4.12 -4.68
CA ALA A 346 25.53 2.98 -3.93
C ALA A 346 26.40 1.73 -4.21
N ARG A 347 27.31 1.42 -3.29
CA ARG A 347 28.26 0.29 -3.44
C ARG A 347 27.61 -1.11 -3.43
N ARG A 348 26.33 -1.22 -3.10
CA ARG A 348 25.60 -2.50 -2.95
C ARG A 348 24.50 -2.72 -3.99
N SER A 349 24.28 -1.76 -4.89
CA SER A 349 23.35 -1.92 -6.01
C SER A 349 24.08 -2.54 -7.20
N ASN A 350 23.48 -3.55 -7.83
CA ASN A 350 23.94 -4.02 -9.15
C ASN A 350 23.63 -3.00 -10.25
N GLU A 351 22.82 -1.98 -9.96
CA GLU A 351 22.50 -0.87 -10.85
C GLU A 351 23.53 0.26 -10.66
N SER A 352 24.31 0.54 -11.70
CA SER A 352 25.41 1.52 -11.66
C SER A 352 24.95 2.97 -11.46
N ASP A 353 23.64 3.24 -11.48
CA ASP A 353 23.06 4.58 -11.44
C ASP A 353 22.38 4.95 -10.11
N SER A 354 22.39 4.05 -9.12
CA SER A 354 21.78 4.33 -7.80
C SER A 354 22.72 5.17 -6.91
N LEU A 355 22.17 6.22 -6.31
CA LEU A 355 22.80 7.08 -5.32
C LEU A 355 22.22 6.81 -3.94
N VAL A 356 23.08 6.73 -2.93
CA VAL A 356 22.69 6.83 -1.53
C VAL A 356 22.77 8.29 -1.14
N VAL A 357 21.64 8.87 -0.76
CA VAL A 357 21.54 10.23 -0.25
C VAL A 357 21.30 10.18 1.25
N VAL A 358 21.82 11.19 1.94
CA VAL A 358 21.52 11.41 3.36
C VAL A 358 20.65 12.66 3.43
N SER A 359 19.54 12.57 4.15
CA SER A 359 18.70 13.67 4.57
C SER A 359 18.74 13.76 6.10
N ASP A 360 18.26 14.85 6.68
CA ASP A 360 18.11 15.05 8.12
C ASP A 360 17.00 16.08 8.37
N GLU A 361 16.70 16.35 9.64
CA GLU A 361 15.70 17.36 10.04
C GLU A 361 16.06 18.79 9.59
N GLN A 362 17.30 19.05 9.22
CA GLN A 362 17.81 20.36 8.76
C GLN A 362 17.90 20.47 7.24
N HIS A 363 17.77 19.37 6.48
CA HIS A 363 17.84 19.38 5.00
C HIS A 363 16.75 20.22 4.35
N SER A 364 15.62 20.42 5.04
CA SER A 364 14.62 21.40 4.63
C SER A 364 14.47 22.45 5.71
N GLN A 365 14.66 23.72 5.33
CA GLN A 365 14.48 24.87 6.23
C GLN A 365 13.08 24.93 6.86
N TYR A 366 12.10 24.29 6.22
CA TYR A 366 10.70 24.28 6.58
C TYR A 366 10.18 22.85 6.53
N PRO A 367 9.14 22.47 7.32
CA PRO A 367 8.54 21.15 7.23
C PRO A 367 7.72 20.99 5.95
N ALA A 368 7.52 19.75 5.49
CA ALA A 368 6.67 19.46 4.33
C ALA A 368 5.24 19.96 4.56
N LEU A 369 4.65 20.58 3.54
CA LEU A 369 3.27 21.05 3.56
C LEU A 369 2.31 19.88 3.34
N ARG A 370 1.24 19.83 4.13
CA ARG A 370 0.07 18.99 3.81
C ARG A 370 -0.68 19.60 2.65
N GLN A 371 -0.68 18.91 1.51
CA GLN A 371 -1.31 19.38 0.28
C GLN A 371 -2.67 18.71 0.13
N GLY A 372 -3.74 19.47 0.32
CA GLY A 372 -5.11 18.99 0.07
C GLY A 372 -6.19 19.79 0.80
N PRO A 373 -7.44 19.32 0.75
CA PRO A 373 -7.86 18.09 0.07
C PRO A 373 -7.69 18.19 -1.45
N PHE A 374 -7.45 17.06 -2.12
CA PHE A 374 -7.35 17.00 -3.58
C PHE A 374 -8.63 17.55 -4.23
N ILE A 375 -8.48 18.35 -5.27
CA ILE A 375 -9.62 18.80 -6.08
C ILE A 375 -9.92 17.72 -7.11
N ILE A 376 -10.99 16.96 -6.84
CA ILE A 376 -11.39 15.83 -7.66
C ILE A 376 -12.51 16.25 -8.62
N SER A 377 -12.23 16.15 -9.92
CA SER A 377 -13.23 16.33 -10.97
C SER A 377 -14.02 15.04 -11.18
N HIS A 378 -15.27 15.16 -11.65
CA HIS A 378 -16.14 14.03 -12.01
C HIS A 378 -16.50 13.08 -10.86
N THR A 379 -16.38 13.52 -9.60
CA THR A 379 -16.76 12.73 -8.43
C THR A 379 -18.08 13.22 -7.83
N GLN A 380 -18.77 12.35 -7.11
CA GLN A 380 -19.92 12.69 -6.27
C GLN A 380 -19.48 12.63 -4.81
N ALA A 381 -20.15 13.40 -3.95
CA ALA A 381 -19.97 13.25 -2.51
C ALA A 381 -20.31 11.79 -2.11
N LEU A 382 -19.54 11.25 -1.17
CA LEU A 382 -19.84 9.92 -0.64
C LEU A 382 -21.19 9.94 0.08
N ASP A 383 -21.96 8.86 -0.05
CA ASP A 383 -23.21 8.74 0.73
C ASP A 383 -22.90 8.67 2.23
N ASN A 384 -23.82 9.17 3.04
CA ASN A 384 -23.65 9.18 4.50
C ASN A 384 -23.33 7.79 5.06
N GLY A 385 -22.24 7.71 5.82
CA GLY A 385 -21.75 6.47 6.45
C GLY A 385 -20.94 5.56 5.53
N ILE A 386 -20.62 5.99 4.30
CA ILE A 386 -19.57 5.37 3.48
C ILE A 386 -18.25 6.03 3.84
N GLU A 387 -17.25 5.22 4.15
CA GLU A 387 -15.96 5.68 4.66
C GLU A 387 -14.82 5.12 3.81
N ALA A 388 -13.67 5.77 3.85
CA ALA A 388 -12.45 5.24 3.27
C ALA A 388 -11.95 4.03 4.05
N SER A 389 -11.57 2.99 3.32
CA SER A 389 -11.01 1.75 3.88
C SER A 389 -9.55 1.58 3.49
N ASP A 390 -9.17 1.70 2.22
CA ASP A 390 -7.78 1.56 1.79
C ASP A 390 -7.44 2.55 0.68
N LEU A 391 -6.14 2.82 0.52
CA LEU A 391 -5.59 3.66 -0.53
C LEU A 391 -4.38 2.94 -1.12
N LEU A 392 -4.32 2.92 -2.45
CA LEU A 392 -3.19 2.41 -3.20
C LEU A 392 -2.78 3.43 -4.27
N PHE A 393 -1.48 3.69 -4.36
CA PHE A 393 -0.89 4.45 -5.45
C PHE A 393 -0.27 3.50 -6.47
N ILE A 394 -0.59 3.71 -7.74
CA ILE A 394 -0.08 2.94 -8.88
C ILE A 394 0.36 3.93 -9.95
N ASN A 395 1.58 3.78 -10.46
CA ASN A 395 2.13 4.69 -11.46
C ASN A 395 2.53 3.93 -12.73
N PRO A 396 1.57 3.36 -13.49
CA PRO A 396 1.90 2.77 -14.76
C PRO A 396 2.12 3.90 -15.78
N GLU A 397 3.39 4.16 -16.14
CA GLU A 397 3.73 5.22 -17.10
C GLU A 397 2.82 5.12 -18.35
N PRO A 398 2.16 6.19 -18.81
CA PRO A 398 2.40 7.60 -18.47
C PRO A 398 1.45 8.17 -17.41
N VAL A 399 0.66 7.35 -16.70
CA VAL A 399 -0.38 7.83 -15.78
C VAL A 399 -0.09 7.45 -14.34
N ALA A 400 -0.53 8.32 -13.42
CA ALA A 400 -0.53 8.06 -12.00
C ALA A 400 -1.97 7.90 -11.51
N ILE A 401 -2.21 6.87 -10.70
CA ILE A 401 -3.54 6.42 -10.28
C ILE A 401 -3.55 6.30 -8.75
N LEU A 402 -4.57 6.88 -8.14
CA LEU A 402 -4.93 6.65 -6.74
C LEU A 402 -6.21 5.82 -6.69
N ALA A 403 -6.10 4.57 -6.25
CA ALA A 403 -7.25 3.70 -6.01
C ALA A 403 -7.70 3.86 -4.55
N LEU A 404 -8.91 4.37 -4.35
CA LEU A 404 -9.54 4.51 -3.03
C LEU A 404 -10.61 3.45 -2.86
N GLY A 405 -10.49 2.67 -1.80
CA GLY A 405 -11.43 1.62 -1.44
C GLY A 405 -12.40 2.10 -0.37
N LEU A 406 -13.68 1.80 -0.51
CA LEU A 406 -14.73 2.30 0.37
C LEU A 406 -15.45 1.18 1.13
N THR A 407 -16.07 1.52 2.27
CA THR A 407 -16.76 0.55 3.15
C THR A 407 -18.06 -0.03 2.59
N ASN A 408 -18.55 0.51 1.48
CA ASN A 408 -19.64 -0.08 0.71
C ASN A 408 -19.13 -1.13 -0.30
N GLY A 409 -17.82 -1.40 -0.36
CA GLY A 409 -17.22 -2.30 -1.34
C GLY A 409 -17.04 -1.70 -2.75
N SER A 410 -17.22 -0.38 -2.92
CA SER A 410 -16.80 0.30 -4.15
C SER A 410 -15.34 0.73 -4.10
N VAL A 411 -14.73 0.77 -5.28
CA VAL A 411 -13.35 1.21 -5.49
C VAL A 411 -13.37 2.32 -6.52
N HIS A 412 -12.81 3.47 -6.17
CA HIS A 412 -12.73 4.63 -7.04
C HIS A 412 -11.30 4.78 -7.51
N ASN A 413 -11.06 4.67 -8.82
CA ASN A 413 -9.74 4.95 -9.40
C ASN A 413 -9.71 6.41 -9.87
N TYR A 414 -8.77 7.17 -9.32
CA TYR A 414 -8.56 8.57 -9.66
C TYR A 414 -7.28 8.73 -10.48
N LEU A 415 -7.36 9.38 -11.64
CA LEU A 415 -6.20 9.83 -12.39
C LEU A 415 -5.64 11.09 -11.73
N VAL A 416 -4.40 11.05 -11.28
CA VAL A 416 -3.71 12.22 -10.72
C VAL A 416 -3.34 13.15 -11.87
N SER A 417 -3.84 14.39 -11.80
CA SER A 417 -3.65 15.40 -12.85
C SER A 417 -2.40 16.22 -12.56
N GLY A 418 -1.31 15.91 -13.26
CA GLY A 418 -0.01 16.57 -13.08
C GLY A 418 0.79 15.98 -11.91
N GLU A 419 2.00 16.51 -11.71
CA GLU A 419 2.90 16.09 -10.63
C GLU A 419 2.50 16.76 -9.31
N VAL A 420 2.45 15.99 -8.22
CA VAL A 420 2.38 16.54 -6.87
C VAL A 420 3.77 17.05 -6.51
N ASP A 421 3.98 18.33 -6.74
CA ASP A 421 5.25 19.00 -6.49
C ASP A 421 5.61 19.05 -4.99
N ALA A 422 6.90 19.09 -4.69
CA ALA A 422 7.39 19.36 -3.34
C ALA A 422 6.96 20.77 -2.87
N GLN A 423 6.34 20.82 -1.69
CA GLN A 423 5.88 22.06 -1.06
C GLN A 423 6.18 22.04 0.44
N TRP A 424 6.41 23.22 1.01
CA TRP A 424 6.78 23.38 2.41
C TRP A 424 5.89 24.36 3.14
N GLN A 425 5.65 24.11 4.42
CA GLN A 425 4.87 24.97 5.29
C GLN A 425 5.61 26.29 5.53
N MET A 426 5.10 27.37 4.97
CA MET A 426 5.69 28.70 5.15
C MET A 426 5.32 29.29 6.53
N PRO A 427 6.24 29.98 7.21
CA PRO A 427 5.97 30.59 8.51
C PRO A 427 5.17 31.91 8.36
N ILE A 428 3.91 31.84 7.93
CA ILE A 428 3.07 33.00 7.57
C ILE A 428 2.99 34.04 8.72
N SER A 429 2.81 33.58 9.96
CA SER A 429 2.66 34.46 11.14
C SER A 429 3.96 35.12 11.59
N ASN A 430 5.10 34.45 11.40
CA ASN A 430 6.42 34.88 11.87
C ASN A 430 7.40 35.09 10.70
N ALA A 431 6.87 35.44 9.52
CA ALA A 431 7.65 35.54 8.29
C ALA A 431 8.75 36.59 8.43
N THR A 432 9.99 36.20 8.15
CA THR A 432 11.14 37.11 8.12
C THR A 432 11.21 37.86 6.79
N HIS A 433 10.66 37.27 5.72
CA HIS A 433 10.62 37.85 4.39
C HIS A 433 9.20 37.89 3.83
N VAL A 434 8.87 38.96 3.10
CA VAL A 434 7.55 39.18 2.51
C VAL A 434 7.13 38.00 1.61
N TRP A 435 8.06 37.48 0.82
CA TRP A 435 7.79 36.36 -0.09
C TRP A 435 7.31 35.09 0.63
N GLN A 436 7.72 34.85 1.89
CA GLN A 436 7.26 33.68 2.65
C GLN A 436 5.77 33.77 2.96
N LYS A 437 5.30 34.97 3.33
CA LYS A 437 3.90 35.23 3.59
C LYS A 437 3.08 35.13 2.31
N GLU A 438 3.55 35.76 1.23
CA GLU A 438 2.90 35.72 -0.09
C GLU A 438 2.80 34.28 -0.61
N LEU A 439 3.91 33.52 -0.54
CA LEU A 439 3.94 32.13 -0.97
C LEU A 439 3.01 31.25 -0.11
N GLY A 440 3.04 31.39 1.21
CA GLY A 440 2.17 30.61 2.09
C GLY A 440 0.68 30.85 1.84
N MET A 441 0.27 32.10 1.59
CA MET A 441 -1.10 32.42 1.21
C MET A 441 -1.45 31.83 -0.16
N LEU A 442 -0.53 31.89 -1.13
CA LEU A 442 -0.75 31.35 -2.48
C LEU A 442 -0.87 29.82 -2.48
N LEU A 443 -0.02 29.11 -1.73
CA LEU A 443 -0.08 27.64 -1.64
C LEU A 443 -1.36 27.13 -0.97
N SER A 444 -2.06 28.00 -0.22
CA SER A 444 -3.37 27.70 0.37
C SER A 444 -4.53 27.90 -0.62
N ASP A 445 -4.27 28.48 -1.81
CA ASP A 445 -5.29 28.68 -2.84
C ASP A 445 -5.67 27.35 -3.51
N ALA A 446 -6.96 27.18 -3.81
CA ALA A 446 -7.49 26.03 -4.54
C ALA A 446 -6.76 25.78 -5.88
N ALA A 447 -6.25 26.83 -6.54
CA ALA A 447 -5.49 26.70 -7.77
C ALA A 447 -4.19 25.89 -7.61
N CYS A 448 -3.57 25.94 -6.42
CA CYS A 448 -2.32 25.27 -6.05
C CYS A 448 -2.53 23.90 -5.40
N LEU A 449 -3.77 23.53 -5.05
CA LEU A 449 -4.08 22.21 -4.53
C LEU A 449 -3.88 21.11 -5.59
N PRO A 450 -3.45 19.91 -5.19
CA PRO A 450 -3.37 18.76 -6.09
C PRO A 450 -4.72 18.45 -6.73
N LYS A 451 -4.69 18.02 -8.00
CA LYS A 451 -5.89 17.74 -8.79
C LYS A 451 -5.92 16.29 -9.19
N ALA A 452 -7.13 15.73 -9.21
CA ALA A 452 -7.37 14.41 -9.78
C ALA A 452 -8.71 14.38 -10.51
N SER A 453 -8.94 13.34 -11.29
CA SER A 453 -10.24 13.09 -11.93
C SER A 453 -10.66 11.65 -11.68
N LEU A 454 -11.92 11.45 -11.28
CA LEU A 454 -12.49 10.12 -11.19
C LEU A 454 -12.54 9.48 -12.58
N TYR A 455 -11.88 8.34 -12.73
CA TYR A 455 -11.79 7.58 -13.98
C TYR A 455 -12.83 6.48 -14.07
N GLU A 456 -12.90 5.63 -13.04
CA GLU A 456 -13.86 4.55 -12.97
C GLU A 456 -14.25 4.26 -11.52
N VAL A 457 -15.44 3.68 -11.38
CA VAL A 457 -15.95 3.15 -10.12
C VAL A 457 -16.23 1.68 -10.31
N ILE A 458 -15.54 0.85 -9.54
CA ILE A 458 -15.70 -0.60 -9.54
C ILE A 458 -16.53 -0.97 -8.31
N SER A 459 -17.69 -1.60 -8.52
CA SER A 459 -18.52 -2.11 -7.42
C SER A 459 -18.28 -3.61 -7.24
N VAL A 460 -17.75 -4.02 -6.09
CA VAL A 460 -17.47 -5.43 -5.79
C VAL A 460 -18.62 -6.10 -5.01
N LYS A 461 -19.78 -5.46 -4.97
CA LYS A 461 -20.96 -5.96 -4.25
C LYS A 461 -21.52 -7.21 -4.91
N SER A 462 -21.63 -8.28 -4.15
CA SER A 462 -22.48 -9.44 -4.43
C SER A 462 -23.77 -9.33 -3.61
N GLN A 463 -24.90 -9.81 -4.16
CA GLN A 463 -26.24 -9.74 -3.56
C GLN A 463 -26.35 -10.39 -2.15
N GLU A 464 -25.35 -11.17 -1.74
CA GLU A 464 -25.34 -11.90 -0.46
C GLU A 464 -24.50 -11.26 0.65
N LEU A 465 -23.93 -10.06 0.44
CA LEU A 465 -22.94 -9.48 1.35
C LEU A 465 -23.52 -8.48 2.38
N PRO A 466 -22.85 -8.31 3.54
CA PRO A 466 -23.24 -7.34 4.56
C PRO A 466 -23.28 -5.90 4.03
N ARG A 467 -24.03 -5.03 4.73
CA ARG A 467 -24.15 -3.60 4.39
C ARG A 467 -22.81 -2.86 4.36
N TYR A 468 -21.84 -3.32 5.15
CA TYR A 468 -20.48 -2.80 5.20
C TYR A 468 -19.49 -3.92 4.86
N GLN A 469 -18.63 -3.66 3.90
CA GLN A 469 -17.54 -4.53 3.48
C GLN A 469 -16.35 -3.64 3.14
N THR A 470 -15.24 -3.88 3.82
CA THR A 470 -13.97 -3.26 3.44
C THR A 470 -13.34 -3.97 2.27
N VAL A 471 -12.56 -3.19 1.55
CA VAL A 471 -11.67 -3.65 0.50
C VAL A 471 -10.24 -3.32 0.91
N THR A 472 -9.31 -4.18 0.53
CA THR A 472 -7.87 -3.95 0.73
C THR A 472 -7.14 -4.20 -0.57
N PHE A 473 -6.09 -3.43 -0.84
CA PHE A 473 -5.44 -3.42 -2.14
C PHE A 473 -4.03 -3.96 -2.13
N MET A 474 -3.68 -4.79 -3.10
CA MET A 474 -2.31 -5.27 -3.29
C MET A 474 -1.90 -5.06 -4.74
N SER A 475 -0.81 -4.33 -4.99
CA SER A 475 -0.24 -4.22 -6.33
C SER A 475 0.27 -5.58 -6.81
N ASP A 476 0.16 -5.80 -8.12
CA ASP A 476 0.81 -6.94 -8.75
C ASP A 476 2.34 -6.71 -8.81
N PRO A 477 3.18 -7.68 -8.36
CA PRO A 477 4.63 -7.52 -8.37
C PRO A 477 5.25 -7.67 -9.77
N LEU A 478 4.52 -8.19 -10.75
CA LEU A 478 4.97 -8.41 -12.14
C LEU A 478 4.44 -7.34 -13.09
N TYR A 479 3.21 -6.86 -12.87
CA TYR A 479 2.51 -5.94 -13.76
C TYR A 479 2.20 -4.61 -13.06
N GLU A 480 2.90 -3.55 -13.46
CA GLU A 480 2.76 -2.22 -12.83
C GLU A 480 1.38 -1.58 -13.05
N ASP A 481 0.59 -2.09 -13.99
CA ASP A 481 -0.76 -1.62 -14.33
C ASP A 481 -1.87 -2.51 -13.77
N THR A 482 -1.52 -3.41 -12.83
CA THR A 482 -2.46 -4.38 -12.27
C THR A 482 -2.42 -4.36 -10.75
N TYR A 483 -3.59 -4.43 -10.13
CA TYR A 483 -3.73 -4.59 -8.69
C TYR A 483 -4.89 -5.52 -8.32
N PHE A 484 -4.89 -6.01 -7.10
CA PHE A 484 -5.89 -6.91 -6.56
C PHE A 484 -6.71 -6.24 -5.48
N ILE A 485 -8.03 -6.47 -5.52
CA ILE A 485 -8.99 -6.06 -4.51
C ILE A 485 -9.36 -7.29 -3.68
N TYR A 486 -8.96 -7.30 -2.41
CA TYR A 486 -9.32 -8.32 -1.45
C TYR A 486 -10.51 -7.86 -0.62
N HIS A 487 -11.51 -8.71 -0.48
CA HIS A 487 -12.71 -8.44 0.29
C HIS A 487 -13.32 -9.76 0.80
N ALA A 488 -14.29 -9.68 1.71
CA ALA A 488 -14.86 -10.87 2.36
C ALA A 488 -15.44 -11.95 1.41
N ALA A 489 -15.84 -11.61 0.19
CA ALA A 489 -16.37 -12.57 -0.78
C ALA A 489 -15.31 -13.18 -1.71
N GLY A 490 -14.10 -12.62 -1.78
CA GLY A 490 -13.07 -13.12 -2.67
C GLY A 490 -12.02 -12.09 -3.03
N VAL A 491 -11.43 -12.29 -4.22
CA VAL A 491 -10.40 -11.43 -4.79
C VAL A 491 -10.75 -11.11 -6.23
N HIS A 492 -10.66 -9.84 -6.59
CA HIS A 492 -10.80 -9.36 -7.96
C HIS A 492 -9.47 -8.78 -8.43
N ALA A 493 -9.06 -9.08 -9.66
CA ALA A 493 -7.90 -8.46 -10.29
C ALA A 493 -8.38 -7.31 -11.18
N VAL A 494 -7.80 -6.12 -11.02
CA VAL A 494 -8.04 -4.96 -11.86
C VAL A 494 -6.81 -4.78 -12.74
N ALA A 495 -6.98 -5.04 -14.04
CA ALA A 495 -5.91 -4.90 -15.03
C ALA A 495 -6.22 -3.69 -15.93
N MET A 496 -5.35 -2.69 -15.90
CA MET A 496 -5.53 -1.42 -16.61
C MET A 496 -4.79 -1.38 -17.96
N SER A 497 -4.06 -2.45 -18.29
CA SER A 497 -3.31 -2.62 -19.55
C SER A 497 -4.14 -2.30 -20.80
N THR A 498 -5.45 -2.55 -20.77
CA THR A 498 -6.37 -2.36 -21.90
C THR A 498 -6.50 -0.91 -22.34
N TRP A 499 -6.31 0.06 -21.44
CA TRP A 499 -6.43 1.48 -21.73
C TRP A 499 -5.11 2.24 -21.50
N VAL A 500 -4.28 1.81 -20.54
CA VAL A 500 -2.96 2.41 -20.30
C VAL A 500 -2.03 2.20 -21.49
N GLN A 501 -2.03 1.00 -22.10
CA GLN A 501 -1.13 0.71 -23.22
C GLN A 501 -1.47 1.55 -24.48
N PRO A 502 -2.74 1.64 -24.94
CA PRO A 502 -3.11 2.56 -26.01
C PRO A 502 -2.75 4.01 -25.72
N LEU A 503 -2.96 4.49 -24.49
CA LEU A 503 -2.59 5.85 -24.09
C LEU A 503 -1.08 6.07 -24.16
N ARG A 504 -0.29 5.12 -23.66
CA ARG A 504 1.18 5.13 -23.75
C ARG A 504 1.66 5.23 -25.20
N ASP A 505 1.08 4.43 -26.09
CA ASP A 505 1.44 4.42 -27.50
C ASP A 505 1.05 5.73 -28.18
N ALA A 506 -0.14 6.27 -27.90
CA ALA A 506 -0.59 7.57 -28.42
C ALA A 506 0.30 8.74 -27.97
N ILE A 507 0.74 8.77 -26.70
CA ILE A 507 1.67 9.80 -26.20
C ILE A 507 3.01 9.71 -26.92
N ARG A 508 3.57 8.49 -27.07
CA ARG A 508 4.84 8.29 -27.79
C ARG A 508 4.75 8.76 -29.24
N GLU A 509 3.65 8.48 -29.93
CA GLU A 509 3.43 8.96 -31.30
C GLU A 509 3.28 10.48 -31.37
N TYR A 510 2.61 11.10 -30.40
CA TYR A 510 2.50 12.55 -30.29
C TYR A 510 3.87 13.21 -30.10
N GLU A 511 4.68 12.68 -29.18
CA GLU A 511 6.04 13.16 -28.91
C GLU A 511 6.99 12.95 -30.11
N ALA A 512 6.86 11.84 -30.84
CA ALA A 512 7.73 11.52 -31.97
C ALA A 512 7.42 12.32 -33.25
N GLY A 513 6.17 12.71 -33.48
CA GLY A 513 5.72 13.25 -34.76
C GLY A 513 5.05 14.63 -34.74
N ASN A 514 4.58 15.10 -33.57
CA ASN A 514 3.81 16.34 -33.39
C ASN A 514 2.76 16.60 -34.51
N ASN A 515 2.10 15.54 -35.00
CA ASN A 515 1.09 15.62 -36.05
C ASN A 515 -0.27 15.95 -35.40
N PRO A 516 -1.06 16.90 -35.92
CA PRO A 516 -2.42 17.17 -35.45
C PRO A 516 -3.35 15.94 -35.42
N GLU A 517 -3.09 14.89 -36.19
CA GLU A 517 -3.83 13.62 -36.10
C GLU A 517 -3.52 12.85 -34.82
N SER A 518 -2.25 12.71 -34.41
CA SER A 518 -1.91 12.04 -33.15
C SER A 518 -2.42 12.79 -31.94
N LYS A 519 -2.44 14.14 -31.99
CA LYS A 519 -3.10 14.96 -30.98
C LYS A 519 -4.61 14.69 -30.90
N ARG A 520 -5.31 14.55 -32.04
CA ARG A 520 -6.75 14.21 -32.06
C ARG A 520 -7.04 12.83 -31.49
N VAL A 521 -6.18 11.85 -31.76
CA VAL A 521 -6.29 10.50 -31.18
C VAL A 521 -6.10 10.56 -29.66
N LEU A 522 -5.08 11.26 -29.19
CA LEU A 522 -4.83 11.47 -27.77
C LEU A 522 -6.02 12.19 -27.08
N ASP A 523 -6.50 13.29 -27.67
CA ASP A 523 -7.68 14.02 -27.18
C ASP A 523 -8.95 13.16 -27.22
N GLY A 524 -9.04 12.21 -28.15
CA GLY A 524 -10.13 11.24 -28.28
C GLY A 524 -10.12 10.22 -27.14
N LEU A 525 -8.97 9.59 -26.89
CA LEU A 525 -8.80 8.62 -25.79
C LEU A 525 -9.08 9.28 -24.43
N LEU A 526 -8.57 10.49 -24.21
CA LEU A 526 -8.80 11.23 -22.96
C LEU A 526 -10.27 11.67 -22.76
N LYS A 527 -11.08 11.71 -23.83
CA LYS A 527 -12.52 12.06 -23.78
C LYS A 527 -13.43 10.83 -23.71
N GLU A 528 -13.14 9.78 -24.46
CA GLU A 528 -13.93 8.53 -24.45
C GLU A 528 -13.85 7.79 -23.12
N GLU A 529 -12.81 8.03 -22.34
CA GLU A 529 -12.60 7.39 -21.03
C GLU A 529 -13.08 8.23 -19.85
N GLN A 530 -13.86 9.30 -20.10
CA GLN A 530 -14.48 10.07 -19.04
C GLN A 530 -15.65 9.30 -18.43
N ILE A 531 -15.31 8.54 -17.37
CA ILE A 531 -16.18 7.83 -16.43
C ILE A 531 -16.77 6.53 -16.99
N ARG A 532 -16.11 5.41 -16.66
CA ARG A 532 -16.70 4.08 -16.81
C ARG A 532 -17.39 3.66 -15.51
N TYR A 533 -18.72 3.53 -15.57
CA TYR A 533 -19.50 2.81 -14.56
C TYR A 533 -19.65 1.38 -15.08
N GLU A 534 -18.72 0.50 -14.73
CA GLU A 534 -18.80 -0.91 -15.11
C GLU A 534 -19.07 -1.77 -13.86
N ASP A 535 -20.18 -2.51 -13.87
CA ASP A 535 -20.41 -3.64 -12.94
C ASP A 535 -19.38 -4.77 -13.17
N SER A 536 -18.62 -4.68 -14.26
CA SER A 536 -17.54 -5.57 -14.62
C SER A 536 -16.56 -4.83 -15.54
N CYS A 537 -15.49 -4.26 -15.00
CA CYS A 537 -14.25 -4.18 -15.79
C CYS A 537 -13.86 -5.60 -16.22
N GLN A 538 -12.72 -5.80 -16.88
CA GLN A 538 -12.08 -7.13 -16.88
C GLN A 538 -11.59 -7.53 -15.47
N CYS A 539 -12.40 -7.26 -14.44
CA CYS A 539 -12.40 -7.86 -13.12
C CYS A 539 -12.75 -9.33 -13.28
N PHE A 540 -11.72 -10.15 -13.48
CA PHE A 540 -11.90 -11.58 -13.32
C PHE A 540 -11.99 -11.86 -11.82
N ALA A 541 -13.16 -12.28 -11.36
CA ALA A 541 -13.26 -12.94 -10.07
C ALA A 541 -12.32 -14.15 -10.13
N VAL A 542 -11.31 -14.19 -9.24
CA VAL A 542 -10.45 -15.37 -9.10
C VAL A 542 -11.25 -16.43 -8.34
N GLN A 543 -12.32 -16.95 -8.94
CA GLN A 543 -13.10 -18.07 -8.41
C GLN A 543 -12.32 -19.36 -8.68
N ARG A 544 -11.55 -19.83 -7.69
CA ARG A 544 -11.08 -21.23 -7.51
C ARG A 544 -10.59 -22.02 -8.74
N ARG A 545 -10.21 -21.36 -9.84
CA ARG A 545 -9.70 -22.01 -11.06
C ARG A 545 -8.53 -21.22 -11.61
N LEU A 546 -7.35 -21.51 -11.09
CA LEU A 546 -6.09 -21.22 -11.77
C LEU A 546 -5.98 -22.16 -12.97
N ARG A 547 -6.55 -21.79 -14.11
CA ARG A 547 -6.17 -22.39 -15.39
C ARG A 547 -5.09 -21.53 -16.04
N PRO A 548 -4.04 -22.14 -16.62
CA PRO A 548 -3.03 -21.38 -17.36
C PRO A 548 -3.67 -20.78 -18.62
N TYR A 549 -3.26 -19.56 -18.94
CA TYR A 549 -3.65 -18.78 -20.11
C TYR A 549 -3.63 -19.63 -21.39
N HIS A 550 -4.82 -19.89 -21.93
CA HIS A 550 -5.02 -20.06 -23.37
C HIS A 550 -6.25 -19.26 -23.77
N ARG A 551 -6.06 -18.36 -24.74
CA ARG A 551 -7.10 -17.56 -25.40
C ARG A 551 -8.30 -18.43 -25.80
N SER A 552 -9.48 -18.14 -25.25
CA SER A 552 -10.78 -18.14 -25.95
C SER A 552 -11.91 -17.93 -24.94
N CYS A 553 -12.77 -16.94 -25.21
CA CYS A 553 -14.07 -16.78 -24.56
C CYS A 553 -14.92 -18.04 -24.69
N VAL A 554 -15.55 -18.48 -23.61
CA VAL A 554 -16.86 -19.17 -23.67
C VAL A 554 -17.67 -18.79 -22.42
N ASP A 555 -18.80 -18.12 -22.64
CA ASP A 555 -19.90 -17.93 -21.68
C ASP A 555 -20.53 -19.32 -21.41
N LEU A 556 -20.59 -19.73 -20.14
CA LEU A 556 -21.33 -20.92 -19.71
C LEU A 556 -22.29 -20.55 -18.57
N ARG A 557 -23.21 -19.63 -18.84
CA ARG A 557 -24.56 -19.70 -18.27
C ARG A 557 -25.24 -20.97 -18.77
N HIS A 558 -25.20 -22.03 -17.97
CA HIS A 558 -26.25 -23.05 -17.79
C HIS A 558 -25.65 -24.31 -17.14
N LEU A 559 -26.09 -24.62 -15.91
CA LEU A 559 -26.66 -25.90 -15.46
C LEU A 559 -26.77 -25.93 -13.92
N PRO A 560 -27.68 -26.74 -13.35
CA PRO A 560 -28.64 -26.28 -12.35
C PRO A 560 -28.26 -26.62 -10.90
N VAL A 561 -28.87 -25.85 -10.00
CA VAL A 561 -29.03 -26.11 -8.57
C VAL A 561 -29.73 -27.45 -8.35
N LEU A 562 -29.10 -28.36 -7.61
CA LEU A 562 -29.79 -29.48 -6.96
C LEU A 562 -29.23 -29.71 -5.55
N PHE A 563 -30.03 -29.28 -4.57
CA PHE A 563 -29.94 -29.65 -3.16
C PHE A 563 -30.44 -31.10 -2.95
N PRO A 564 -29.95 -31.82 -1.93
CA PRO A 564 -30.73 -32.85 -1.27
C PRO A 564 -31.00 -32.45 0.18
N ILE A 565 -32.24 -32.10 0.50
CA ILE A 565 -32.80 -32.24 1.85
C ILE A 565 -34.19 -32.85 1.68
N GLY A 566 -34.33 -34.11 2.07
CA GLY A 566 -35.64 -34.70 2.32
C GLY A 566 -35.99 -34.58 3.80
N PHE A 567 -37.27 -34.47 4.12
CA PHE A 567 -37.95 -35.12 5.26
C PHE A 567 -39.47 -34.92 5.14
N ASN A 568 -40.22 -36.03 5.34
CA ASN A 568 -41.60 -36.24 5.83
C ASN A 568 -42.71 -35.21 5.52
N ASP A 569 -43.92 -35.57 5.11
CA ASP A 569 -44.77 -36.76 5.38
C ASP A 569 -45.31 -37.44 4.11
#